data_AF-A0A6V7LMM3-F1
#
_entry.id   AF-A0A6V7LMM3-F1
#
_cell.length_a   1.000
_cell.length_b   1.000
_cell.length_c   1.000
_cell.angle_alpha   90.00
_cell.angle_beta   90.00
_cell.angle_gamma   90.00
#
_symmetry.space_group_name_H-M   'P 1'
#
loop_
_entity.id
_entity.type
_entity.pdbx_description
1 polymer ?
#
loop_
_entity_poly.entity_id
_entity_poly.type
_entity_poly.pdbx_seq_one_letter_code
_entity_poly.pdbx_strand_id
1 'polypeptide(L)'
;MAGAMLFERAQAACMTNRTEGINLLNEIVSNPSIGLDEDDEESIRIKEQGILQLGELYKKEGKAKELADLIKATRPFLSHISKAKAAKLVRSLVDFFLDLEAGIGIE
;
A
#
# COMPACT_ATOMS: atom_id res chain seq x y z
N MET A 1 19.25 -3.84 5.69
CA MET A 1 17.84 -3.48 5.44
C MET A 1 17.46 -3.86 4.01
N ALA A 2 17.04 -5.10 3.77
CA ALA A 2 16.66 -5.55 2.42
C ALA A 2 15.32 -4.93 1.95
N GLY A 3 14.39 -4.70 2.88
CA GLY A 3 13.09 -4.06 2.59
C GLY A 3 13.20 -2.61 2.11
N ALA A 4 14.10 -1.80 2.68
CA ALA A 4 14.29 -0.41 2.26
C ALA A 4 14.80 -0.31 0.81
N MET A 5 15.74 -1.18 0.41
CA MET A 5 16.24 -1.22 -0.97
C MET A 5 15.17 -1.63 -1.97
N LEU A 6 14.30 -2.57 -1.61
CA LEU A 6 13.18 -2.98 -2.48
C LEU A 6 12.15 -1.87 -2.63
N PHE A 7 11.83 -1.15 -1.56
CA PHE A 7 10.92 -0.01 -1.61
C PHE A 7 11.46 1.12 -2.51
N GLU A 8 12.75 1.45 -2.38
CA GLU A 8 13.40 2.44 -3.23
C GLU A 8 13.40 2.01 -4.71
N ARG A 9 13.62 0.73 -4.97
CA ARG A 9 13.56 0.15 -6.32
C ARG A 9 12.15 0.15 -6.89
N ALA A 10 11.13 -0.12 -6.07
CA ALA A 10 9.73 -0.04 -6.47
C ALA A 10 9.32 1.40 -6.80
N GLN A 11 9.82 2.37 -6.04
CA GLN A 11 9.58 3.80 -6.29
C GLN A 11 10.25 4.27 -7.60
N ALA A 12 11.47 3.82 -7.86
CA ALA A 12 12.14 4.07 -9.14
C ALA A 12 11.38 3.41 -10.31
N ALA A 13 10.88 2.19 -10.12
CA ALA A 13 10.06 1.50 -11.12
C ALA A 13 8.72 2.22 -11.38
N CYS A 14 8.12 2.87 -10.38
CA CYS A 14 6.93 3.70 -10.59
C CYS A 14 7.16 4.87 -11.56
N MET A 15 8.40 5.37 -11.68
CA MET A 15 8.74 6.46 -12.61
C MET A 15 8.86 5.97 -14.05
N THR A 16 9.38 4.77 -14.27
CA THR A 16 9.61 4.19 -15.60
C THR A 16 8.43 3.37 -16.08
N ASN A 17 7.86 2.55 -15.20
CA ASN A 17 6.82 1.57 -15.53
C ASN A 17 5.90 1.32 -14.32
N ARG A 18 4.76 2.03 -14.27
CA ARG A 18 3.82 2.00 -13.14
C ARG A 18 3.35 0.59 -12.79
N THR A 19 3.13 -0.26 -13.78
CA THR A 19 2.68 -1.63 -13.57
C THR A 19 3.72 -2.49 -12.85
N GLU A 20 5.00 -2.33 -13.18
CA GLU A 20 6.08 -3.01 -12.48
C GLU A 20 6.24 -2.49 -11.04
N GLY A 21 6.13 -1.17 -10.84
CA GLY A 21 6.13 -0.58 -9.50
C GLY A 21 4.99 -1.10 -8.62
N ILE A 22 3.79 -1.27 -9.17
CA ILE A 22 2.64 -1.88 -8.49
C ILE A 22 2.95 -3.32 -8.08
N ASN A 23 3.50 -4.14 -8.99
CA ASN A 23 3.83 -5.53 -8.68
C ASN A 23 4.89 -5.65 -7.57
N LEU A 24 5.94 -4.82 -7.64
CA LEU A 24 7.00 -4.78 -6.62
C LEU A 24 6.46 -4.33 -5.25
N LEU A 25 5.62 -3.30 -5.22
CA LEU A 25 4.97 -2.85 -3.98
C LEU A 25 4.04 -3.93 -3.42
N ASN A 26 3.30 -4.63 -4.27
CA ASN A 26 2.43 -5.72 -3.85
C ASN A 26 3.24 -6.89 -3.27
N GLU A 27 4.42 -7.18 -3.83
CA GLU A 27 5.36 -8.14 -3.25
C GLU A 27 5.85 -7.71 -1.86
N ILE A 28 6.18 -6.43 -1.66
CA ILE A 28 6.62 -5.90 -0.36
C ILE A 28 5.51 -6.00 0.70
N VAL A 29 4.25 -5.77 0.30
CA VAL A 29 3.10 -5.83 1.21
C VAL A 29 2.69 -7.27 1.50
N SER A 30 2.71 -8.14 0.49
CA SER A 30 2.21 -9.51 0.57
C SER A 30 3.24 -10.53 1.04
N ASN A 31 4.54 -10.28 0.84
CA ASN A 31 5.58 -11.24 1.17
C ASN A 31 6.28 -10.88 2.50
N PRO A 32 5.99 -11.58 3.61
CA PRO A 32 6.68 -11.38 4.89
C PRO A 32 8.15 -11.83 4.83
N SER A 33 8.58 -12.56 3.80
CA SER A 33 9.91 -13.18 3.69
C SER A 33 11.03 -12.22 3.30
N ILE A 34 10.75 -10.93 3.10
CA ILE A 34 11.73 -9.91 2.67
C ILE A 34 12.65 -9.43 3.83
N GLY A 35 12.58 -10.09 4.99
CA GLY A 35 13.29 -9.66 6.21
C GLY A 35 12.62 -8.45 6.84
N LEU A 36 11.29 -8.40 6.73
CA LEU A 36 10.44 -7.44 7.39
C LEU A 36 9.77 -8.17 8.56
N ASP A 37 10.45 -8.23 9.71
CA ASP A 37 9.87 -8.78 10.92
C ASP A 37 8.58 -8.02 11.26
N GLU A 38 7.51 -8.76 11.54
CA GLU A 38 6.18 -8.19 11.80
C GLU A 38 6.13 -7.37 13.10
N ASP A 39 7.15 -7.51 13.94
CA ASP A 39 7.34 -6.80 15.21
C ASP A 39 8.31 -5.60 15.08
N ASP A 40 9.04 -5.48 13.97
CA ASP A 40 10.01 -4.39 13.77
C ASP A 40 9.32 -3.08 13.36
N GLU A 41 9.57 -2.02 14.13
CA GLU A 41 8.99 -0.69 13.87
C GLU A 41 9.43 -0.09 12.53
N GLU A 42 10.61 -0.46 12.02
CA GLU A 42 11.07 -0.09 10.69
C GLU A 42 10.28 -0.83 9.61
N SER A 43 10.08 -2.13 9.78
CA SER A 43 9.33 -2.98 8.87
C SER A 43 7.88 -2.53 8.75
N ILE A 44 7.25 -2.22 9.89
CA ILE A 44 5.91 -1.65 9.97
C ILE A 44 5.83 -0.33 9.19
N ARG A 45 6.83 0.54 9.32
CA ARG A 45 6.87 1.82 8.59
C ARG A 45 7.02 1.64 7.09
N ILE A 46 7.92 0.76 6.64
CA ILE A 46 8.10 0.47 5.21
C ILE A 46 6.81 -0.11 4.62
N LYS A 47 6.16 -1.03 5.33
CA LYS A 47 4.91 -1.65 4.90
C LYS A 47 3.75 -0.66 4.85
N GLU A 48 3.62 0.22 5.86
CA GLU A 48 2.67 1.33 5.85
C GLU A 48 2.87 2.24 4.62
N GLN A 49 4.11 2.65 4.35
CA GLN A 49 4.43 3.48 3.20
C GLN A 49 4.16 2.76 1.88
N GLY A 50 4.47 1.46 1.79
CA GLY A 50 4.17 0.62 0.64
C GLY A 50 2.68 0.56 0.32
N ILE A 51 1.85 0.33 1.34
CA ILE A 51 0.39 0.28 1.19
C ILE A 51 -0.16 1.63 0.73
N LEU A 52 0.32 2.74 1.30
CA LEU A 52 -0.13 4.08 0.91
C LEU A 52 0.26 4.42 -0.53
N GLN A 53 1.50 4.13 -0.95
CA GLN A 53 1.92 4.35 -2.34
C GLN A 53 1.15 3.47 -3.32
N LEU A 54 0.93 2.20 -2.97
CA LEU A 54 0.16 1.28 -3.80
C LEU A 54 -1.29 1.75 -3.94
N GLY A 55 -1.89 2.22 -2.85
CA GLY A 55 -3.22 2.83 -2.86
C GLY A 55 -3.31 4.07 -3.74
N GLU A 56 -2.31 4.96 -3.68
CA GLU A 56 -2.25 6.14 -4.55
C GLU A 56 -2.10 5.77 -6.03
N LEU A 57 -1.31 4.74 -6.35
CA LEU A 57 -1.16 4.26 -7.72
C LEU A 57 -2.46 3.65 -8.26
N TYR A 58 -3.16 2.84 -7.47
CA TYR A 58 -4.47 2.32 -7.86
C TYR A 58 -5.49 3.42 -8.05
N LYS A 59 -5.47 4.47 -7.20
CA LYS A 59 -6.27 5.68 -7.41
C LYS A 59 -5.95 6.33 -8.76
N LYS A 60 -4.68 6.58 -9.06
CA LYS A 60 -4.24 7.21 -10.32
C LYS A 60 -4.58 6.39 -11.56
N GLU A 61 -4.52 5.06 -11.46
CA GLU A 61 -4.86 4.13 -12.55
C GLU A 61 -6.38 3.87 -12.68
N GLY A 62 -7.21 4.41 -11.79
CA GLY A 62 -8.66 4.15 -11.80
C GLY A 62 -9.04 2.71 -11.40
N LYS A 63 -8.15 2.00 -10.70
CA LYS A 63 -8.32 0.58 -10.34
C LYS A 63 -9.07 0.42 -9.02
N ALA A 64 -10.37 0.77 -9.00
CA ALA A 64 -11.23 0.67 -7.82
C ALA A 64 -11.21 -0.72 -7.16
N LYS A 65 -11.30 -1.78 -7.98
CA LYS A 65 -11.33 -3.17 -7.52
C LYS A 65 -10.05 -3.57 -6.79
N GLU A 66 -8.90 -3.21 -7.34
CA GLU A 66 -7.59 -3.51 -6.76
C GLU A 66 -7.38 -2.72 -5.46
N LEU A 67 -7.82 -1.46 -5.42
CA LEU A 67 -7.79 -0.64 -4.21
C LEU A 67 -8.65 -1.25 -3.09
N ALA A 68 -9.85 -1.72 -3.43
CA ALA A 68 -10.73 -2.42 -2.49
C ALA A 68 -10.11 -3.74 -1.99
N ASP A 69 -9.42 -4.48 -2.86
CA ASP A 69 -8.72 -5.70 -2.49
C ASP A 69 -7.52 -5.41 -1.56
N LEU A 70 -6.76 -4.36 -1.85
CA LEU A 70 -5.67 -3.88 -1.00
C LEU A 70 -6.15 -3.52 0.41
N ILE A 71 -7.30 -2.84 0.54
CA ILE A 71 -7.91 -2.52 1.85
C ILE A 71 -8.22 -3.81 2.63
N LYS A 72 -8.71 -4.86 1.97
CA LYS A 72 -8.98 -6.16 2.59
C LYS A 72 -7.67 -6.86 2.99
N ALA A 73 -6.68 -6.87 2.12
CA ALA A 73 -5.35 -7.44 2.38
C ALA A 73 -4.62 -6.73 3.53
N THR A 74 -4.94 -5.46 3.78
CA THR A 74 -4.36 -4.68 4.87
C THR A 74 -4.95 -5.05 6.24
N ARG A 75 -6.15 -5.65 6.31
CA ARG A 75 -6.82 -6.03 7.58
C ARG A 75 -5.94 -6.83 8.56
N PRO A 76 -5.23 -7.91 8.16
CA PRO A 76 -4.32 -8.60 9.06
C PRO A 76 -3.22 -7.68 9.59
N PHE A 77 -2.61 -6.84 8.75
CA PHE A 77 -1.56 -5.90 9.13
C PHE A 77 -2.02 -4.87 10.18
N LEU A 78 -3.29 -4.43 10.14
CA LEU A 78 -3.82 -3.50 11.14
C LEU A 78 -3.78 -4.06 12.58
N SER A 79 -3.74 -5.38 12.73
CA SER A 79 -3.63 -6.04 14.05
C SER A 79 -2.22 -5.98 14.62
N HIS A 80 -1.20 -5.75 13.78
CA HIS A 80 0.20 -5.67 14.16
C HIS A 80 0.67 -4.24 14.47
N ILE A 81 -0.18 -3.23 14.29
CA ILE A 81 0.17 -1.81 14.51
C ILE A 81 -0.72 -1.18 15.57
N SER A 82 -0.31 -0.02 16.09
CA SER A 82 -1.11 0.71 17.08
C SER A 82 -2.43 1.19 16.47
N LYS A 83 -3.50 1.24 17.28
CA LYS A 83 -4.84 1.68 16.86
C LYS A 83 -4.84 3.05 16.16
N ALA A 84 -3.96 3.95 16.60
CA ALA A 84 -3.82 5.27 15.98
C ALA A 84 -3.24 5.20 14.55
N LYS A 85 -2.18 4.39 14.33
CA LYS A 85 -1.60 4.18 12.99
C LYS A 85 -2.59 3.46 12.08
N ALA A 86 -3.25 2.42 12.59
CA ALA A 86 -4.30 1.70 11.87
C ALA A 86 -5.44 2.61 11.41
N ALA A 87 -5.99 3.43 12.31
CA ALA A 87 -7.05 4.37 11.97
C ALA A 87 -6.60 5.38 10.90
N LYS A 88 -5.36 5.88 10.99
CA LYS A 88 -4.81 6.81 10.00
C LYS A 88 -4.65 6.16 8.63
N LEU A 89 -4.08 4.95 8.57
CA LEU A 89 -3.84 4.21 7.34
C LEU A 89 -5.16 3.86 6.64
N VAL A 90 -6.11 3.28 7.37
CA VAL A 90 -7.45 2.95 6.83
C VAL A 90 -8.16 4.19 6.34
N ARG A 91 -8.10 5.30 7.09
CA ARG A 91 -8.71 6.56 6.66
C ARG A 91 -8.13 7.02 5.32
N SER A 92 -6.81 7.02 5.16
CA SER A 92 -6.17 7.40 3.90
C SER A 92 -6.58 6.49 2.74
N LEU A 93 -6.64 5.17 2.94
CA LEU A 93 -7.06 4.26 1.88
C LEU A 93 -8.53 4.44 1.48
N VAL A 94 -9.42 4.63 2.45
CA VAL A 94 -10.84 4.91 2.20
C VAL A 94 -11.01 6.26 1.52
N ASP A 95 -10.24 7.27 1.93
CA ASP A 95 -10.23 8.59 1.29
C ASP A 95 -9.82 8.45 -0.19
N PHE A 96 -8.75 7.71 -0.49
CA PHE A 96 -8.36 7.42 -1.89
C PHE A 96 -9.45 6.70 -2.69
N PHE A 97 -10.19 5.79 -2.05
CA PHE A 97 -11.29 5.06 -2.68
C PHE A 97 -12.48 5.99 -2.96
N LEU A 98 -12.88 6.82 -1.99
CA LEU A 98 -13.97 7.79 -2.14
C LEU A 98 -13.64 8.86 -3.19
N ASP A 99 -12.40 9.34 -3.22
CA ASP A 99 -11.91 10.32 -4.18
C ASP A 99 -11.89 9.73 -5.61
N LEU A 100 -11.58 8.43 -5.72
CA LEU A 100 -11.72 7.69 -6.96
C LEU A 100 -13.19 7.53 -7.35
N GLU A 101 -14.08 7.11 -6.44
CA GLU A 101 -15.53 6.98 -6.67
C GLU A 101 -16.18 8.30 -7.09
N ALA A 102 -15.81 9.41 -6.44
CA ALA A 102 -16.26 10.75 -6.76
C ALA A 102 -15.79 11.19 -8.16
N GLY A 103 -14.62 10.73 -8.61
CA GLY A 103 -14.11 10.98 -9.96
C GLY A 103 -14.74 10.11 -11.05
N ILE A 104 -15.23 8.91 -10.72
CA ILE A 104 -15.86 7.98 -11.68
C ILE A 104 -17.38 8.15 -11.82
N GLY A 105 -18.00 9.10 -11.11
CA GLY A 105 -19.36 9.56 -11.38
C GLY A 105 -20.37 8.43 -11.53
N ILE A 106 -20.44 7.54 -10.55
CA ILE A 106 -21.58 6.63 -10.41
C ILE A 106 -22.65 7.36 -9.59
N GLU A 107 -23.49 8.11 -10.31
CA GLU A 107 -24.83 8.52 -9.86
C GLU A 107 -25.79 7.33 -9.99
#